data_AF-A0A524R2K0-F1
#
_entry.id   AF-A0A524R2K0-F1
#
_cell.length_a   1.000
_cell.length_b   1.000
_cell.length_c   1.000
_cell.angle_alpha   90.00
_cell.angle_beta   90.00
_cell.angle_gamma   90.00
#
_symmetry.space_group_name_H-M   'P 1'
#
loop_
_entity.id
_entity.type
_entity.pdbx_description
1 polymer ?
#
loop_
_entity_poly.entity_id
_entity_poly.type
_entity_poly.pdbx_seq_one_letter_code
_entity_poly.pdbx_strand_id
1 'polypeptide(L)'
;MIAHTNRRLPVVGIVLLAFWSSLLARPAAGQKAVLLRPMAVFDGVSARPHTGWMVRVEGDSIAAVGPGLSVGGAEVIDLPRMTLLPG
;
A
#
# COMPACT_ATOMS: atom_id res chain seq x y z
N MET A 1 47.50 26.54 32.84
CA MET A 1 47.55 26.52 31.36
C MET A 1 47.01 25.15 30.92
N ILE A 2 45.70 25.07 30.69
CA ILE A 2 44.94 23.81 30.56
C ILE A 2 44.66 23.58 29.07
N ALA A 3 45.15 22.48 28.53
CA ALA A 3 44.95 22.10 27.13
C ALA A 3 43.51 21.62 26.89
N HIS A 4 42.73 22.37 26.10
CA HIS A 4 41.46 21.88 25.57
C HIS A 4 41.70 21.03 24.32
N THR A 5 41.59 19.71 24.48
CA THR A 5 41.69 18.71 23.42
C THR A 5 40.45 18.74 22.53
N ASN A 6 40.64 18.91 21.22
CA ASN A 6 39.56 19.04 20.23
C ASN A 6 39.16 17.65 19.72
N ARG A 7 38.11 17.06 20.29
CA ARG A 7 37.52 15.77 19.85
C ARG A 7 36.83 15.96 18.49
N ARG A 8 37.55 15.69 17.40
CA ARG A 8 36.92 15.50 16.09
C ARG A 8 36.30 14.10 16.03
N LEU A 9 34.97 14.05 16.03
CA LEU A 9 34.21 12.82 15.88
C LEU A 9 34.56 12.17 14.52
N PRO A 10 34.87 10.86 14.45
CA PRO A 10 35.25 10.21 13.20
C PRO A 10 34.02 10.03 12.31
N VAL A 11 33.95 10.82 11.24
CA VAL A 11 32.94 10.75 10.17
C VAL A 11 32.79 9.32 9.61
N VAL A 12 33.83 8.49 9.71
CA VAL A 12 33.87 7.08 9.28
C VAL A 12 32.85 6.20 10.03
N GLY A 13 32.56 6.47 11.31
CA GLY A 13 31.60 5.67 12.09
C GLY A 13 30.14 5.85 11.67
N ILE A 14 29.81 7.03 11.12
CA ILE A 14 28.44 7.36 10.66
C ILE A 14 28.15 6.68 9.31
N VAL A 15 29.16 6.56 8.45
CA VAL A 15 29.02 5.96 7.11
C VAL A 15 28.73 4.46 7.18
N LEU A 16 29.36 3.74 8.12
CA LEU A 16 29.16 2.30 8.29
C LEU A 16 27.77 1.93 8.85
N LEU A 17 27.18 2.80 9.68
CA LEU A 17 25.83 2.57 10.23
C LEU A 17 24.75 2.74 9.17
N ALA A 18 24.89 3.74 8.28
CA ALA A 18 23.97 3.96 7.17
C ALA A 18 23.97 2.81 6.15
N PHE A 19 25.10 2.12 5.99
CA PHE A 19 25.21 0.96 5.11
C PHE A 19 24.44 -0.26 5.64
N TRP A 20 24.31 -0.41 6.95
CA TRP A 20 23.58 -1.51 7.58
C TRP A 20 22.06 -1.36 7.45
N SER A 21 21.56 -0.13 7.39
CA SER A 21 20.13 0.16 7.25
C SER A 21 19.56 -0.26 5.89
N SER A 22 20.40 -0.29 4.84
CA SER A 22 19.97 -0.61 3.47
C SER A 22 19.64 -2.09 3.27
N LEU A 23 20.06 -2.99 4.16
CA LEU A 23 19.85 -4.44 4.05
C LEU A 23 18.46 -4.90 4.51
N LEU A 24 17.67 -4.02 5.16
CA LEU A 24 16.30 -4.34 5.61
C LEU A 24 15.22 -3.88 4.63
N ALA A 25 15.57 -3.14 3.58
CA ALA A 25 14.63 -2.74 2.54
C ALA A 25 14.27 -3.97 1.69
N ARG A 26 13.27 -4.73 2.13
CA ARG A 26 12.65 -5.75 1.27
C ARG A 26 12.08 -4.99 0.07
N PRO A 27 12.48 -5.32 -1.19
CA PRO A 27 11.77 -4.80 -2.34
C PRO A 27 10.31 -5.22 -2.15
N ALA A 28 9.38 -4.27 -2.26
CA ALA A 28 7.97 -4.55 -2.38
C ALA A 28 7.77 -5.25 -3.74
N ALA A 29 8.15 -6.53 -3.82
CA ALA A 29 7.86 -7.39 -4.95
C ALA A 29 6.35 -7.32 -5.13
N GLY A 30 5.91 -6.71 -6.24
CA GLY A 30 4.56 -6.20 -6.47
C GLY A 30 3.49 -7.07 -5.82
N GLN A 31 2.90 -6.55 -4.75
CA GLN A 31 1.63 -7.09 -4.25
C GLN A 31 0.67 -7.08 -5.43
N LYS A 32 0.24 -8.27 -5.85
CA LYS A 32 -0.62 -8.44 -7.01
C LYS A 32 -1.90 -7.67 -6.73
N ALA A 33 -2.07 -6.54 -7.41
CA ALA A 33 -3.27 -5.75 -7.24
C ALA A 33 -4.43 -6.48 -7.95
N VAL A 34 -5.60 -6.49 -7.33
CA VAL A 34 -6.83 -7.02 -7.92
C VAL A 34 -7.86 -5.91 -7.93
N LEU A 35 -8.50 -5.67 -9.06
CA LEU A 35 -9.60 -4.73 -9.20
C LEU A 35 -10.89 -5.51 -9.46
N LEU A 36 -11.78 -5.52 -8.48
CA LEU A 36 -13.10 -6.11 -8.56
C LEU A 36 -14.07 -5.09 -9.17
N ARG A 37 -14.76 -5.47 -10.25
CA ARG A 37 -15.78 -4.65 -10.93
C ARG A 37 -17.18 -5.31 -10.84
N PRO A 38 -17.86 -5.20 -9.69
CA PRO A 38 -19.23 -5.67 -9.52
C PRO A 38 -20.25 -4.72 -10.13
N MET A 39 -21.52 -5.12 -10.16
CA MET A 39 -22.62 -4.19 -10.46
C MET A 39 -22.82 -3.19 -9.32
N ALA A 40 -22.70 -3.64 -8.07
CA ALA A 40 -22.82 -2.79 -6.89
C ALA A 40 -21.92 -3.28 -5.74
N VAL A 41 -21.61 -2.40 -4.80
CA VAL A 41 -20.90 -2.69 -3.56
C VAL A 41 -21.80 -2.33 -2.38
N PHE A 42 -22.03 -3.26 -1.46
CA PHE A 42 -22.60 -2.94 -0.16
C PHE A 42 -21.45 -2.73 0.83
N ASP A 43 -21.39 -1.56 1.48
CA ASP A 43 -20.28 -1.17 2.36
C ASP A 43 -20.52 -1.55 3.84
N GLY A 44 -21.71 -2.05 4.18
CA GLY A 44 -22.11 -2.37 5.56
C GLY A 44 -22.41 -1.15 6.44
N VAL A 45 -22.31 0.07 5.90
CA VAL A 45 -22.56 1.34 6.61
C VAL A 45 -23.83 2.00 6.06
N SER A 46 -23.94 2.07 4.74
CA SER A 46 -25.08 2.62 4.03
C SER A 46 -26.21 1.60 3.94
N ALA A 47 -27.46 2.05 4.10
CA ALA A 47 -28.63 1.17 3.98
C ALA A 47 -28.87 0.65 2.54
N ARG A 48 -28.17 1.21 1.54
CA ARG A 48 -28.32 0.85 0.13
C ARG A 48 -26.96 0.54 -0.50
N PRO A 49 -26.86 -0.45 -1.42
CA PRO A 49 -25.65 -0.68 -2.19
C PRO A 49 -25.31 0.47 -3.14
N HIS A 50 -24.02 0.70 -3.34
CA HIS A 50 -23.47 1.67 -4.28
C HIS A 50 -23.28 1.03 -5.66
N THR A 51 -24.07 1.46 -6.65
CA THR A 51 -23.98 0.95 -8.03
C THR A 51 -22.77 1.52 -8.75
N GLY A 52 -22.07 0.70 -9.54
CA GLY A 52 -20.91 1.10 -10.34
C GLY A 52 -19.62 1.33 -9.54
N TRP A 53 -19.63 1.02 -8.25
CA TRP A 53 -18.42 1.04 -7.43
C TRP A 53 -17.53 -0.17 -7.71
N MET A 54 -16.23 0.06 -7.62
CA MET A 54 -15.17 -0.94 -7.75
C MET A 54 -14.44 -1.08 -6.42
N VAL A 55 -13.75 -2.22 -6.24
CA VAL A 55 -12.90 -2.46 -5.07
C VAL A 55 -11.51 -2.85 -5.55
N ARG A 56 -10.50 -2.10 -5.13
CA ARG A 56 -9.09 -2.40 -5.39
C ARG A 56 -8.48 -3.02 -4.15
N VAL A 57 -7.90 -4.20 -4.31
CA VAL A 57 -7.19 -4.95 -3.27
C VAL A 57 -5.71 -4.98 -3.64
N GLU A 58 -4.84 -4.71 -2.68
CA GLU A 58 -3.39 -4.82 -2.83
C GLU A 58 -2.83 -5.70 -1.72
N GLY A 59 -2.39 -6.90 -2.07
CA GLY A 59 -2.03 -7.92 -1.09
C GLY A 59 -3.26 -8.34 -0.28
N ASP A 60 -3.19 -8.14 1.04
CA ASP A 60 -4.23 -8.59 1.99
C ASP A 60 -5.15 -7.45 2.45
N SER A 61 -5.07 -6.28 1.79
CA SER A 61 -5.77 -5.06 2.20
C SER A 61 -6.58 -4.46 1.07
N ILE A 62 -7.74 -3.87 1.40
CA ILE A 62 -8.50 -3.02 0.50
C ILE A 62 -7.77 -1.68 0.38
N ALA A 63 -7.22 -1.41 -0.79
CA ALA A 63 -6.48 -0.18 -1.07
C ALA A 63 -7.42 0.99 -1.43
N ALA A 64 -8.53 0.71 -2.12
CA ALA A 64 -9.53 1.71 -2.47
C ALA A 64 -10.90 1.08 -2.75
N VAL A 65 -11.95 1.84 -2.48
CA VAL A 65 -13.34 1.52 -2.83
C VAL A 65 -13.99 2.77 -3.41
N GLY A 66 -14.70 2.63 -4.52
CA GLY A 66 -15.42 3.75 -5.12
C GLY A 66 -15.57 3.66 -6.64
N PRO A 67 -16.15 4.70 -7.27
CA PRO A 67 -16.29 4.76 -8.72
C PRO A 67 -14.95 5.10 -9.39
N GLY A 68 -14.78 4.69 -10.65
CA GLY A 68 -13.69 5.15 -11.52
C GLY A 68 -12.27 4.80 -11.07
N LEU A 69 -12.08 3.72 -10.31
CA LEU A 69 -10.75 3.29 -9.86
C LEU A 69 -9.85 2.91 -11.04
N SER A 70 -8.55 3.19 -10.91
CA SER A 70 -7.57 2.86 -11.94
C SER A 70 -7.34 1.35 -12.07
N VAL A 71 -7.33 0.88 -13.32
CA VAL A 71 -6.98 -0.50 -13.70
C VAL A 71 -5.47 -0.78 -13.64
N GLY A 72 -4.64 0.26 -13.51
CA GLY A 72 -3.19 0.15 -13.63
C GLY A 72 -2.58 -0.89 -12.69
N GLY A 73 -1.84 -1.85 -13.26
CA GLY A 73 -1.11 -2.88 -12.54
C GLY A 73 -1.97 -3.90 -11.80
N ALA A 74 -3.29 -3.88 -11.97
CA ALA A 74 -4.21 -4.81 -11.32
C ALA A 74 -4.73 -5.88 -12.29
N GLU A 75 -4.89 -7.10 -11.77
CA GLU A 75 -5.74 -8.10 -12.37
C GLU A 75 -7.20 -7.67 -12.21
N VAL A 76 -7.93 -7.58 -13.31
CA VAL A 76 -9.31 -7.11 -13.30
C VAL A 76 -10.26 -8.30 -13.29
N ILE A 77 -11.15 -8.35 -12.31
CA ILE A 77 -12.19 -9.39 -12.18
C ILE A 77 -13.55 -8.73 -12.36
N ASP A 78 -14.20 -9.04 -13.48
CA ASP A 78 -15.57 -8.60 -13.76
C ASP A 78 -16.59 -9.49 -13.06
N LEU A 79 -17.51 -8.85 -12.33
CA LEU A 79 -18.55 -9.52 -11.55
C LEU A 79 -19.93 -8.95 -11.96
N PRO A 80 -20.33 -9.10 -13.23
CA PRO A 80 -21.55 -8.49 -13.75
C PRO A 80 -22.78 -9.07 -13.04
N ARG A 81 -23.76 -8.22 -12.74
CA ARG A 81 -25.01 -8.57 -12.04
C ARG A 81 -24.80 -9.11 -10.60
N MET A 82 -23.61 -8.92 -10.03
CA MET A 82 -23.32 -9.28 -8.64
C MET A 82 -23.20 -8.03 -7.77
N THR A 83 -23.62 -8.16 -6.51
CA THR A 83 -23.35 -7.20 -5.45
C THR A 83 -22.22 -7.75 -4.59
N LEU A 84 -21.13 -6.99 -4.44
CA LEU A 84 -20.07 -7.32 -3.50
C LEU A 84 -20.55 -7.03 -2.09
N LEU A 85 -20.44 -8.01 -1.19
CA LEU A 85 -20.79 -7.89 0.22
C LEU A 85 -19.51 -7.95 1.08
N PRO A 86 -19.49 -7.29 2.25
CA PRO A 86 -18.42 -7.49 3.23
C PRO A 86 -18.61 -8.85 3.91
N GLY A 87 -17.52 -9.57 4.16
CA GLY A 87 -17.53 -10.90 4.78
C GLY A 87 -16.16 -11.52 4.87
#